data_AF-A0A259M1J4-F1
#
_entry.id   AF-A0A259M1J4-F1
#
_cell.length_a   1.000
_cell.length_b   1.000
_cell.length_c   1.000
_cell.angle_alpha   90.00
_cell.angle_beta   90.00
_cell.angle_gamma   90.00
#
_symmetry.space_group_name_H-M   'P 1'
#
loop_
_entity.id
_entity.type
_entity.pdbx_description
1 polymer ?
#
loop_
_entity_poly.entity_id
_entity_poly.type
_entity_poly.pdbx_seq_one_letter_code
_entity_poly.pdbx_strand_id
1 'polypeptide(L)'
;MFERLREDIKSVFHRDPAARNTFEVLTNYPGLHALLFHRLSHRLWNAGFKWLARTISTVARWLTGIEIHPGATIGRRFFIDHGMG
;
A
#
# COMPACT_ATOMS: atom_id res chain seq x y z
N MET A 1 0.08 12.91 5.50
CA MET A 1 -0.54 11.61 5.11
C MET A 1 -1.39 11.75 3.85
N PHE A 2 -2.34 12.69 3.82
CA PHE A 2 -3.19 12.96 2.65
C PHE A 2 -2.44 13.35 1.37
N GLU A 3 -1.40 14.18 1.46
CA GLU A 3 -0.56 14.52 0.29
C GLU A 3 0.08 13.29 -0.34
N ARG A 4 0.59 12.37 0.49
CA ARG A 4 1.24 11.15 0.03
C ARG A 4 0.24 10.20 -0.63
N LEU A 5 -0.98 10.09 -0.09
CA LEU A 5 -2.07 9.33 -0.73
C LEU A 5 -2.41 9.92 -2.11
N ARG A 6 -2.51 11.26 -2.23
CA ARG A 6 -2.76 11.92 -3.53
C ARG A 6 -1.64 11.62 -4.53
N GLU A 7 -0.39 11.59 -4.08
CA GLU A 7 0.75 11.23 -4.93
C GLU A 7 0.71 9.78 -5.39
N ASP A 8 0.32 8.85 -4.52
CA ASP A 8 0.21 7.44 -4.90
C ASP A 8 -0.90 7.24 -5.93
N ILE A 9 -2.08 7.84 -5.72
CA ILE A 9 -3.20 7.81 -6.67
C ILE A 9 -2.75 8.40 -8.02
N LYS A 10 -2.09 9.56 -8.03
CA LYS A 10 -1.53 10.14 -9.25
C LYS A 10 -0.51 9.22 -9.92
N SER A 11 0.30 8.51 -9.13
CA SER A 11 1.26 7.55 -9.66
C SER A 11 0.59 6.35 -10.31
N VAL A 12 -0.60 5.95 -9.86
CA VAL A 12 -1.40 4.92 -10.53
C VAL A 12 -1.80 5.40 -11.91
N PHE A 13 -2.48 6.56 -12.02
CA PHE A 13 -2.91 7.10 -13.32
C PHE A 13 -1.76 7.37 -14.29
N HIS A 14 -0.58 7.71 -13.80
CA HIS A 14 0.57 7.95 -14.65
C HIS A 14 1.20 6.66 -15.20
N ARG A 15 0.98 5.51 -14.55
CA ARG A 15 1.68 4.26 -14.88
C ARG A 15 0.76 3.18 -15.42
N ASP A 16 -0.50 3.21 -15.04
CA ASP A 16 -1.50 2.26 -15.48
C ASP A 16 -2.51 2.93 -16.43
N PRO A 17 -2.45 2.65 -17.74
CA PRO A 17 -3.41 3.17 -18.71
C PRO A 17 -4.83 2.62 -18.51
N ALA A 18 -5.02 1.54 -17.75
CA ALA A 18 -6.34 0.98 -17.43
C ALA A 18 -7.05 1.71 -16.29
N ALA A 19 -6.36 2.57 -15.53
CA ALA A 19 -6.94 3.32 -14.43
C ALA A 19 -7.91 4.42 -14.94
N ARG A 20 -9.21 4.29 -14.65
CA ARG A 20 -10.23 5.20 -15.22
C ARG A 20 -10.59 6.36 -14.31
N ASN A 21 -10.72 6.13 -13.01
CA ASN A 21 -11.14 7.17 -12.06
C ASN A 21 -10.68 6.89 -10.63
N THR A 22 -10.67 7.92 -9.78
CA THR A 22 -10.10 7.86 -8.43
C THR A 22 -10.88 6.91 -7.52
N PHE A 23 -12.19 6.78 -7.72
CA PHE A 23 -13.02 5.87 -6.94
C PHE A 23 -12.59 4.42 -7.18
N GLU A 24 -12.48 4.01 -8.44
CA GLU A 24 -11.95 2.69 -8.82
C GLU A 24 -10.55 2.45 -8.28
N VAL A 25 -9.65 3.44 -8.41
CA VAL A 25 -8.29 3.33 -7.84
C VAL A 25 -8.32 3.14 -6.33
N LEU A 26 -9.19 3.85 -5.62
CA LEU A 26 -9.30 3.75 -4.17
C LEU A 26 -9.96 2.45 -3.69
N THR A 27 -10.89 1.87 -4.45
CA THR A 27 -11.65 0.70 -4.00
C THR A 27 -11.13 -0.62 -4.56
N ASN A 28 -10.44 -0.62 -5.71
CA ASN A 28 -10.15 -1.83 -6.46
C ASN A 28 -8.67 -2.01 -6.85
N TYR A 29 -7.74 -1.15 -6.40
CA TYR A 29 -6.31 -1.35 -6.65
C TYR A 29 -5.62 -2.00 -5.44
N PRO A 30 -5.38 -3.33 -5.46
CA PRO A 30 -4.76 -4.04 -4.33
C PRO A 30 -3.35 -3.52 -4.04
N GLY A 31 -2.60 -3.09 -5.07
CA GLY A 31 -1.30 -2.45 -4.93
C GLY A 31 -1.33 -1.17 -4.08
N LEU A 32 -2.35 -0.33 -4.28
CA LEU A 32 -2.55 0.87 -3.46
C LEU A 32 -2.92 0.49 -2.03
N HIS A 33 -3.83 -0.46 -1.84
CA HIS A 33 -4.24 -0.92 -0.50
C HIS A 33 -3.06 -1.49 0.29
N ALA A 34 -2.24 -2.35 -0.33
CA ALA A 34 -1.06 -2.92 0.29
C ALA A 34 -0.07 -1.84 0.74
N LEU A 35 0.12 -0.79 -0.07
CA LEU A 35 0.98 0.34 0.28
C LEU A 35 0.42 1.13 1.49
N LEU A 36 -0.89 1.31 1.58
CA LEU A 36 -1.54 1.99 2.70
C LEU A 36 -1.41 1.18 3.99
N PHE A 37 -1.68 -0.12 3.94
CA PHE A 37 -1.48 -1.02 5.08
C PHE A 37 -0.01 -1.07 5.50
N HIS A 38 0.92 -1.13 4.55
CA HIS A 38 2.35 -1.08 4.85
C HIS A 38 2.73 0.20 5.59
N ARG A 39 2.24 1.37 5.16
CA ARG A 39 2.55 2.64 5.84
C ARG A 39 2.02 2.68 7.27
N LEU A 40 0.83 2.14 7.51
CA LEU A 40 0.30 1.97 8.88
C LEU A 40 1.20 1.03 9.69
N SER A 41 1.48 -0.15 9.14
CA SER A 41 2.30 -1.20 9.77
C SER A 41 3.73 -0.71 10.05
N HIS A 42 4.33 0.05 9.15
CA HIS A 42 5.67 0.62 9.28
C HIS A 42 5.74 1.64 10.42
N ARG A 43 4.72 2.49 10.58
CA ARG A 43 4.63 3.41 11.72
C ARG A 43 4.58 2.64 13.05
N LEU A 44 3.77 1.58 13.12
CA LEU A 44 3.68 0.73 14.31
C LEU A 44 5.00 -0.01 14.58
N TRP A 45 5.65 -0.49 13.52
CA TRP A 45 6.95 -1.16 13.61
C TRP A 45 7.99 -0.23 14.22
N ASN A 46 8.09 1.01 13.74
CA ASN A 46 9.06 1.99 14.25
C ASN A 46 8.70 2.49 15.66
N ALA A 47 7.42 2.45 16.05
CA ALA A 47 6.96 2.75 17.41
C ALA A 47 7.14 1.58 18.40
N GLY A 48 7.75 0.46 17.99
CA GLY A 48 8.02 -0.69 18.86
C GLY A 48 6.90 -1.73 18.95
N PHE A 49 5.73 -1.49 18.35
CA PHE A 49 4.60 -2.43 18.31
C PHE A 49 4.80 -3.51 17.25
N LYS A 50 5.89 -4.28 17.35
CA LYS A 50 6.36 -5.23 16.31
C LYS A 50 5.34 -6.32 15.97
N TRP A 51 4.73 -6.91 17.00
CA TRP A 51 3.73 -7.96 16.81
C TRP A 51 2.50 -7.43 16.06
N LEU A 52 1.93 -6.31 16.51
CA LEU A 52 0.77 -5.69 15.86
C LEU A 52 1.08 -5.27 14.42
N ALA A 53 2.27 -4.71 14.19
CA ALA A 53 2.72 -4.36 12.85
C ALA A 53 2.80 -5.57 11.92
N ARG A 54 3.29 -6.72 12.40
CA ARG A 54 3.30 -7.97 11.62
C ARG A 54 1.89 -8.50 11.40
N THR A 55 1.01 -8.47 12.39
CA THR A 55 -0.39 -8.88 12.24
C THR A 55 -1.09 -8.09 11.14
N ILE A 56 -0.95 -6.76 11.12
CA ILE A 56 -1.55 -5.92 10.08
C ILE A 56 -0.94 -6.21 8.70
N SER A 57 0.38 -6.40 8.62
CA SER A 57 1.06 -6.81 7.38
C SER A 57 0.55 -8.15 6.84
N THR A 58 0.29 -9.12 7.71
CA THR A 58 -0.30 -10.42 7.32
C THR A 58 -1.75 -10.27 6.86
N VAL A 59 -2.56 -9.45 7.53
CA VAL A 59 -3.94 -9.16 7.09
C VAL A 59 -3.92 -8.48 5.72
N ALA A 60 -3.00 -7.54 5.49
CA ALA A 60 -2.84 -6.90 4.18
C ALA A 60 -2.49 -7.89 3.08
N ARG A 61 -1.57 -8.84 3.35
CA ARG A 61 -1.26 -9.94 2.43
C ARG A 61 -2.51 -10.76 2.10
N TRP A 62 -3.32 -11.10 3.09
CA TRP A 62 -4.53 -11.88 2.85
C TRP A 62 -5.56 -11.14 2.00
N LEU A 63 -5.72 -9.83 2.20
CA LEU A 63 -6.68 -9.00 1.45
C LEU A 63 -6.21 -8.64 0.03
N THR A 64 -4.90 -8.55 -0.20
CA THR A 64 -4.34 -7.97 -1.44
C THR A 64 -3.49 -8.93 -2.26
N GLY A 65 -3.08 -10.07 -1.70
CA GLY A 65 -2.08 -10.95 -2.29
C GLY A 65 -0.63 -10.44 -2.16
N ILE A 66 -0.40 -9.24 -1.64
CA ILE A 66 0.93 -8.61 -1.58
C ILE A 66 1.49 -8.70 -0.16
N GLU A 67 2.66 -9.34 -0.01
CA GLU A 67 3.41 -9.31 1.24
C GLU A 67 4.43 -8.17 1.28
N ILE A 68 4.25 -7.24 2.22
CA ILE A 68 5.24 -6.19 2.50
C ILE A 68 5.59 -6.23 3.97
N HIS A 69 6.86 -6.53 4.29
CA HIS A 69 7.33 -6.53 5.66
C HIS A 69 7.23 -5.12 6.29
N PRO A 70 6.76 -4.97 7.54
CA PRO A 70 6.62 -3.66 8.19
C PRO A 70 7.94 -2.89 8.31
N GLY A 71 9.06 -3.59 8.43
CA GLY A 71 10.40 -2.98 8.49
C GLY A 71 10.95 -2.49 7.15
N ALA A 72 10.28 -2.77 6.02
CA ALA A 72 10.73 -2.28 4.72
C ALA A 72 10.64 -0.75 4.66
N THR A 73 11.59 -0.11 3.98
CA THR A 73 11.56 1.33 3.73
C THR A 73 11.15 1.57 2.28
N ILE A 74 9.98 2.19 2.08
CA ILE A 74 9.45 2.49 0.75
C ILE A 74 9.42 4.01 0.52
N GLY A 75 9.96 4.43 -0.62
CA GLY A 75 9.99 5.82 -1.09
C GLY A 75 8.62 6.41 -1.44
N ARG A 76 8.63 7.58 -2.07
CA ARG A 76 7.41 8.24 -2.60
C ARG A 76 7.09 7.73 -4.00
N ARG A 77 5.80 7.76 -4.37
CA ARG A 77 5.32 7.36 -5.71
C ARG A 77 5.78 5.94 -6.08
N PHE A 78 5.77 5.03 -5.10
CA PHE A 78 5.98 3.61 -5.33
C PHE A 78 4.66 3.01 -5.83
N PHE A 79 4.73 2.14 -6.84
CA PHE A 79 3.57 1.56 -7.49
C PHE A 79 3.76 0.05 -7.57
N ILE A 80 2.71 -0.69 -7.24
CA ILE A 80 2.60 -2.13 -7.39
C ILE A 80 1.44 -2.35 -8.33
N ASP A 81 1.70 -2.98 -9.46
CA ASP A 81 0.67 -3.33 -10.43
C ASP A 81 0.25 -4.80 -10.25
N HIS A 82 -1.06 -5.06 -10.32
CA HIS A 82 -1.71 -6.35 -10.03
C HIS A 82 -1.48 -6.93 -8.62
N GLY A 83 -0.24 -7.29 -8.25
CA GLY A 83 0.15 -7.60 -6.86
C GLY A 83 -0.04 -9.04 -6.36
N MET A 84 -0.43 -10.00 -7.19
CA MET A 84 -0.57 -11.39 -6.72
C MET A 84 0.81 -12.11 -6.70
N GLY A 85 1.23 -12.66 -5.55
CA GLY A 85 2.49 -13.41 -5.40
C GLY A 85 2.64 -14.20 -4.11
#